data_AF-A0A455XCM8-F1
#
_entry.id   AF-A0A455XCM8-F1
#
_cell.length_a   1.000
_cell.length_b   1.000
_cell.length_c   1.000
_cell.angle_alpha   90.00
_cell.angle_beta   90.00
_cell.angle_gamma   90.00
#
_symmetry.space_group_name_H-M   'P 1'
#
loop_
_entity.id
_entity.type
_entity.pdbx_description
1 polymer ?
#
loop_
_entity_poly.entity_id
_entity_poly.type
_entity_poly.pdbx_seq_one_letter_code
_entity_poly.pdbx_strand_id
1 'polypeptide(L)'
;MDLRVTCIKKNNSQLAHERIQFIGGVDAEGVRWKISVEEAIEGIAVGKWRFYAHVGGHPFWLVVAVSSLGQKYLKTDHDGEQPVNLLSLRECPPEK
;
A
#
# COMPACT_ATOMS: atom_id res chain seq x y z
N MET A 1 8.47 -11.59 -5.41
CA MET A 1 7.17 -11.85 -6.06
C MET A 1 6.42 -10.55 -6.20
N ASP A 2 5.65 -10.37 -7.27
CA ASP A 2 4.94 -9.12 -7.55
C ASP A 2 3.46 -9.25 -7.18
N LEU A 3 2.96 -8.35 -6.35
CA LEU A 3 1.60 -8.37 -5.81
C LEU A 3 0.85 -7.09 -6.18
N ARG A 4 -0.36 -7.26 -6.73
CA ARG A 4 -1.23 -6.14 -7.07
C ARG A 4 -2.06 -5.70 -5.87
N VAL A 5 -1.85 -4.46 -5.43
CA VAL A 5 -2.70 -3.79 -4.44
C VAL A 5 -3.97 -3.30 -5.13
N THR A 6 -5.13 -3.72 -4.61
CA THR A 6 -6.45 -3.32 -5.14
C THR A 6 -7.36 -2.72 -4.08
N CYS A 7 -6.96 -2.74 -2.81
CA CYS A 7 -7.67 -2.13 -1.72
C CYS A 7 -6.71 -1.70 -0.61
N ILE A 8 -7.17 -0.80 0.25
CA ILE A 8 -6.49 -0.41 1.48
C ILE A 8 -7.45 -0.44 2.66
N LYS A 9 -6.94 -0.47 3.89
CA LYS A 9 -7.74 -0.12 5.08
C LYS A 9 -7.22 1.17 5.67
N LYS A 10 -8.10 2.14 5.88
CA LYS A 10 -7.75 3.46 6.42
C LYS A 10 -7.96 3.54 7.93
N ASN A 11 -7.28 4.47 8.59
CA ASN A 11 -7.61 4.97 9.92
C ASN A 11 -8.02 6.46 9.87
N ASN A 12 -8.34 7.03 11.02
CA ASN A 12 -8.75 8.43 11.16
C ASN A 12 -7.58 9.40 11.41
N SER A 13 -6.33 9.01 11.09
CA SER A 13 -5.17 9.90 11.30
C SER A 13 -5.29 11.15 10.42
N GLN A 14 -4.93 12.30 11.00
CA GLN A 14 -4.85 13.57 10.26
C GLN A 14 -3.63 13.59 9.34
N LEU A 15 -2.59 12.80 9.65
CA LEU A 15 -1.38 12.68 8.87
C LEU A 15 -1.55 11.63 7.77
N ALA A 16 -1.51 12.04 6.50
CA ALA A 16 -1.83 11.09 5.43
C ALA A 16 -0.78 9.99 5.22
N HIS A 17 0.45 10.16 5.70
CA HIS A 17 1.45 9.08 5.76
C HIS A 17 1.10 7.98 6.79
N GLU A 18 0.23 8.27 7.77
CA GLU A 18 -0.22 7.29 8.77
C GLU A 18 -1.62 6.74 8.46
N ARG A 19 -2.32 7.28 7.45
CA ARG A 19 -3.73 6.95 7.19
C ARG A 19 -3.94 5.51 6.72
N ILE A 20 -2.95 4.89 6.09
CA ILE A 20 -3.08 3.54 5.53
C ILE A 20 -2.57 2.55 6.57
N GLN A 21 -3.45 1.67 7.05
CA GLN A 21 -3.10 0.62 8.01
C GLN A 21 -2.79 -0.72 7.34
N PHE A 22 -3.54 -1.06 6.29
CA PHE A 22 -3.39 -2.31 5.55
C PHE A 22 -3.44 -2.05 4.05
N ILE A 23 -2.71 -2.88 3.31
CA ILE A 23 -2.86 -3.04 1.87
C ILE A 23 -3.36 -4.45 1.58
N GLY A 24 -4.13 -4.60 0.51
CA GLY A 24 -4.68 -5.90 0.15
C GLY A 24 -4.98 -6.05 -1.32
N GLY A 25 -5.22 -7.29 -1.71
CA GLY A 25 -5.48 -7.64 -3.09
C GLY A 25 -5.89 -9.08 -3.27
N VAL A 26 -5.79 -9.50 -4.53
CA VAL A 26 -5.97 -10.87 -4.96
C VAL A 26 -4.69 -11.22 -5.72
N ASP A 27 -4.06 -12.34 -5.37
CA ASP A 27 -2.88 -12.82 -6.09
C ASP A 27 -3.27 -13.48 -7.44
N ALA A 28 -2.28 -14.05 -8.14
CA ALA A 28 -2.49 -14.65 -9.45
C ALA A 28 -3.38 -15.92 -9.37
N GLU A 29 -3.40 -16.56 -8.21
CA GLU A 29 -4.13 -17.78 -7.89
C GLU A 29 -5.58 -17.49 -7.45
N GLY A 30 -5.97 -16.22 -7.34
CA GLY A 30 -7.30 -15.82 -6.92
C GLY A 30 -7.47 -15.78 -5.40
N VAL A 31 -6.40 -15.97 -4.63
CA VAL A 31 -6.42 -15.94 -3.17
C VAL A 31 -6.37 -14.51 -2.69
N ARG A 32 -7.28 -14.18 -1.77
CA ARG A 32 -7.31 -12.86 -1.12
C ARG A 32 -6.19 -12.78 -0.11
N TRP A 33 -5.49 -11.65 -0.12
CA TRP A 33 -4.47 -11.34 0.86
C TRP A 33 -4.66 -9.91 1.38
N LYS A 34 -4.21 -9.71 2.61
CA LYS A 34 -4.24 -8.42 3.30
C LYS A 34 -3.13 -8.46 4.35
N ILE A 35 -2.26 -7.47 4.34
CA ILE A 35 -1.13 -7.34 5.27
C ILE A 35 -1.05 -5.92 5.79
N SER A 36 -0.43 -5.74 6.96
CA SER A 36 -0.20 -4.40 7.51
C SER A 36 0.81 -3.63 6.64
N VAL A 37 0.79 -2.30 6.73
CA VAL A 37 1.81 -1.45 6.09
C VAL A 37 3.21 -1.77 6.62
N GLU A 38 3.33 -2.08 7.91
CA GLU A 38 4.59 -2.49 8.54
C GLU A 38 5.15 -3.78 7.90
N GLU A 39 4.33 -4.83 7.81
CA GLU A 39 4.71 -6.11 7.19
C GLU A 39 5.07 -5.92 5.71
N ALA A 40 4.32 -5.08 4.99
CA ALA A 40 4.61 -4.75 3.60
C ALA A 40 5.97 -4.04 3.45
N ILE A 41 6.30 -3.09 4.33
CA ILE A 41 7.58 -2.38 4.34
C ILE A 41 8.73 -3.36 4.62
N GLU A 42 8.60 -4.24 5.60
CA GLU A 42 9.60 -5.27 5.90
C GLU A 42 9.79 -6.21 4.71
N GLY A 43 8.69 -6.67 4.12
CA GLY A 43 8.72 -7.55 2.96
C GLY A 43 9.35 -6.92 1.72
N ILE A 44 9.18 -5.61 1.51
CA ILE A 44 9.92 -4.86 0.47
C ILE A 44 11.41 -4.79 0.84
N ALA A 45 11.73 -4.47 2.09
CA ALA A 45 13.11 -4.27 2.55
C ALA A 45 13.97 -5.54 2.40
N VAL A 46 13.39 -6.72 2.63
CA VAL A 46 14.09 -8.01 2.47
C VAL A 46 13.92 -8.63 1.07
N GLY A 47 13.27 -7.94 0.14
CA GLY A 47 13.07 -8.41 -1.24
C GLY A 47 12.06 -9.55 -1.40
N LYS A 48 11.25 -9.85 -0.36
CA LYS A 48 10.20 -10.87 -0.40
C LYS A 48 9.12 -10.51 -1.43
N TRP A 49 8.69 -9.25 -1.42
CA TRP A 49 7.62 -8.75 -2.28
C TRP A 49 7.98 -7.43 -2.96
N ARG A 50 7.40 -7.24 -4.15
CA ARG A 50 7.22 -5.94 -4.79
C ARG A 50 5.74 -5.70 -4.98
N PHE A 51 5.28 -4.48 -4.73
CA PHE A 51 3.87 -4.15 -4.81
C PHE A 51 3.63 -3.11 -5.90
N TYR A 52 2.50 -3.23 -6.59
CA TYR A 52 2.04 -2.21 -7.53
C TYR A 52 0.54 -1.98 -7.41
N ALA A 53 0.07 -0.78 -7.74
CA ALA A 53 -1.35 -0.42 -7.79
C ALA A 53 -1.72 0.09 -9.19
N HIS A 54 -2.95 -0.17 -9.62
CA HIS A 54 -3.48 0.45 -10.85
C HIS A 54 -4.26 1.71 -10.48
N VAL A 55 -3.80 2.87 -10.91
CA VAL A 55 -4.48 4.15 -10.72
C VAL A 55 -4.57 4.87 -12.06
N GLY A 56 -5.76 5.36 -12.42
CA GLY A 56 -5.98 6.01 -13.72
C GLY A 56 -5.70 5.11 -14.93
N GLY A 57 -5.79 3.78 -14.78
CA GLY A 57 -5.48 2.81 -15.85
C GLY A 57 -4.01 2.44 -15.99
N HIS A 58 -3.12 3.03 -15.19
CA HIS A 58 -1.67 2.78 -15.25
C HIS A 58 -1.17 2.05 -14.00
N PRO A 59 -0.22 1.11 -14.13
CA PRO A 59 0.45 0.48 -12.99
C PRO A 59 1.53 1.41 -12.42
N PHE A 60 1.50 1.61 -11.11
CA PHE A 60 2.54 2.34 -10.36
C PHE A 60 3.09 1.46 -9.25
N TRP A 61 4.42 1.47 -9.09
CA TRP A 61 5.09 0.69 -8.06
C TRP A 61 4.96 1.37 -6.71
N LEU A 62 4.77 0.57 -5.65
CA LEU A 62 4.82 1.08 -4.30
C LEU A 62 6.29 1.13 -3.84
N VAL A 63 6.63 2.22 -3.19
CA VAL A 63 7.95 2.47 -2.63
C VAL A 63 7.83 2.81 -1.14
N VAL A 64 8.87 2.49 -0.38
CA VAL A 64 8.99 2.91 1.02
C VAL A 64 9.57 4.32 1.04
N ALA A 65 8.86 5.23 1.67
CA ALA A 65 9.31 6.60 1.91
C ALA A 65 9.41 6.87 3.41
N VAL A 66 10.07 7.97 3.77
CA VAL A 66 10.24 8.42 5.16
C VAL A 66 9.59 9.79 5.29
N SER A 67 8.70 9.97 6.27
CA SER A 67 8.04 11.24 6.54
C SER A 67 9.03 12.25 7.12
N SER A 68 8.63 13.52 7.20
CA SER A 68 9.42 14.56 7.88
C SER A 68 9.67 14.27 9.36
N LEU A 69 8.87 13.39 9.97
CA LEU A 69 9.01 12.92 11.36
C LEU A 69 9.85 11.64 11.48
N GLY A 70 10.42 11.14 10.38
CA GLY A 70 11.26 9.93 10.37
C GLY A 70 10.49 8.61 10.33
N GLN A 71 9.17 8.63 10.13
CA GLN A 71 8.35 7.42 10.06
C GLN A 71 8.32 6.86 8.64
N LYS A 72 8.52 5.54 8.50
CA LYS A 72 8.38 4.87 7.20
C LYS A 72 6.91 4.71 6.83
N TYR A 73 6.60 4.93 5.56
CA TYR A 73 5.25 4.74 5.01
C TYR A 73 5.32 4.26 3.55
N LEU A 74 4.17 3.84 3.01
CA LEU A 74 4.04 3.43 1.62
C LEU A 74 3.38 4.54 0.79
N LYS A 75 3.94 4.76 -0.40
CA LYS A 75 3.38 5.60 -1.46
C LYS A 75 3.66 4.95 -2.80
N THR A 76 3.04 5.44 -3.86
CA THR A 76 3.48 5.08 -5.22
C THR A 76 4.70 5.90 -5.63
N ASP A 77 5.48 5.40 -6.57
CA ASP A 77 6.61 6.11 -7.18
C ASP A 77 6.21 7.41 -7.91
N HIS A 78 4.93 7.55 -8.26
CA HIS A 78 4.35 8.74 -8.90
C HIS A 78 3.66 9.71 -7.92
N ASP A 79 3.63 9.41 -6.63
CA ASP A 79 3.09 10.32 -5.62
C ASP A 79 4.10 11.42 -5.25
N GLY A 80 3.59 12.56 -4.79
CA GLY A 80 4.36 13.54 -4.00
C GLY A 80 4.62 13.04 -2.57
N GLU A 81 4.63 13.91 -1.57
CA GLU A 81 4.74 13.46 -0.17
C GLU A 81 3.50 12.65 0.27
N GLN A 82 2.33 13.01 -0.25
CA GLN A 82 1.06 12.39 0.11
C GLN A 82 0.79 11.15 -0.75
N PRO A 83 0.41 10.00 -0.18
CA PRO A 83 0.14 8.76 -0.92
C PRO A 83 -1.26 8.80 -1.58
N VAL A 84 -1.53 9.83 -2.39
CA VAL A 84 -2.86 10.09 -2.97
C VAL A 84 -3.35 8.95 -3.84
N ASN A 85 -2.45 8.29 -4.58
CA ASN A 85 -2.78 7.14 -5.42
C ASN A 85 -3.29 5.96 -4.58
N LEU A 86 -2.60 5.60 -3.49
CA LEU A 86 -3.07 4.56 -2.58
C LEU A 86 -4.36 4.97 -1.86
N LEU A 87 -4.46 6.23 -1.44
CA LEU A 87 -5.65 6.77 -0.77
C LEU A 87 -6.90 6.79 -1.67
N SER A 88 -6.72 6.76 -2.99
CA SER A 88 -7.81 6.66 -3.97
C SER A 88 -8.40 5.25 -4.11
N LEU A 89 -7.69 4.22 -3.61
CA LEU A 89 -8.16 2.85 -3.65
C LEU A 89 -9.36 2.65 -2.71
N ARG A 90 -10.20 1.68 -3.07
CA ARG A 90 -11.35 1.26 -2.27
C ARG A 90 -10.93 0.63 -0.93
N GLU A 91 -11.85 0.60 0.01
CA GLU A 91 -11.65 -0.09 1.29
C GLU A 91 -11.52 -1.60 1.08
N CYS A 92 -10.61 -2.24 1.82
CA CYS A 92 -10.49 -3.69 1.84
C CYS A 92 -11.73 -4.32 2.49
N PRO A 93 -12.18 -5.48 1.98
CA PRO A 93 -13.27 -6.22 2.61
C PRO A 93 -12.87 -6.60 4.05
N PRO A 94 -13.86 -6.68 4.97
CA PRO A 94 -13.60 -7.20 6.31
C PRO A 94 -13.10 -8.64 6.24
N GLU A 95 -12.32 -9.03 7.24
CA GLU A 95 -11.95 -10.43 7.44
C GLU A 95 -13.22 -11.22 7.83
N LYS A 96 -13.36 -12.43 7.28
CA LYS A 96 -14.49 -13.32 7.60
C LYS A 96 -14.29 -13.96 8.97
#